data_AF-A0A9J6E7G3-F1
#
_entry.id   AF-A0A9J6E7G3-F1
#
_cell.length_a   1.000
_cell.length_b   1.000
_cell.length_c   1.000
_cell.angle_alpha   90.00
_cell.angle_beta   90.00
_cell.angle_gamma   90.00
#
_symmetry.space_group_name_H-M   'P 1'
#
loop_
_entity.id
_entity.type
_entity.pdbx_description
1 polymer ?
#
loop_
_entity_poly.entity_id
_entity_poly.type
_entity_poly.pdbx_seq_one_letter_code
_entity_poly.pdbx_strand_id
1 'polypeptide(L)'
;MYRRERFRGSRLDYYHNLLYRTVIEHQDPVSGLIPGHKFAGKHAWVRDNVYCGIAMWVLSMAYRKHAELDDDLARAHELEHSSVKLMRGLLVAMMKQKDKVKRFKETQSVSDCLHAKYDAATGNVCVGDQEWGRLQIDATSLFLLVLAQLTAAGQQVIFNVDEVAFIQNLVFYIENAYCIPDFGVWERGEKVNQGIREFNASSVGTAKAALEALSELDLFGCRGGPVSVIHVLSDETEKCDAVLRSMLSRESYSKEADASLLAVIGFPTFAIDDPDLIHRTRVTIFEKLQ
;
A
#
# COMPACT_ATOMS: atom_id res chain seq x y z
N MET A 1 9.08 23.64 -31.20
CA MET A 1 8.93 23.67 -29.73
C MET A 1 7.48 23.95 -29.33
N TYR A 2 6.94 25.14 -29.63
CA TYR A 2 5.56 25.56 -29.32
C TYR A 2 4.41 24.55 -29.55
N ARG A 3 4.42 23.78 -30.65
CA ARG A 3 3.36 22.79 -30.92
C ARG A 3 3.48 21.54 -30.03
N ARG A 4 4.66 21.20 -29.53
CA ARG A 4 4.88 20.04 -28.65
C ARG A 4 4.52 20.35 -27.19
N GLU A 5 4.60 21.61 -26.79
CA GLU A 5 4.28 22.13 -25.45
C GLU A 5 2.75 22.22 -25.24
N ARG A 6 1.99 22.78 -26.19
CA ARG A 6 0.51 22.83 -26.12
C ARG A 6 -0.18 21.46 -26.00
N PHE A 7 0.35 20.44 -26.70
CA PHE A 7 -0.18 19.08 -26.65
C PHE A 7 0.11 18.36 -25.31
N ARG A 8 1.04 18.87 -24.49
CA ARG A 8 1.42 18.27 -23.21
C ARG A 8 0.57 18.79 -22.05
N GLY A 9 0.32 20.10 -21.99
CA GLY A 9 -0.65 20.67 -21.05
C GLY A 9 -2.02 19.99 -21.19
N SER A 10 -2.48 19.80 -22.44
CA SER A 10 -3.74 19.10 -22.71
C SER A 10 -3.77 17.64 -22.25
N ARG A 11 -2.61 16.96 -22.13
CA ARG A 11 -2.54 15.56 -21.69
C ARG A 11 -2.54 15.44 -20.17
N LEU A 12 -1.85 16.34 -19.46
CA LEU A 12 -1.96 16.41 -18.00
C LEU A 12 -3.38 16.79 -17.59
N ASP A 13 -4.00 17.74 -18.29
CA ASP A 13 -5.40 18.12 -18.08
C ASP A 13 -6.36 16.95 -18.29
N TYR A 14 -6.11 16.10 -19.30
CA TYR A 14 -6.88 14.88 -19.50
C TYR A 14 -6.79 13.95 -18.28
N TYR A 15 -5.58 13.68 -17.77
CA TYR A 15 -5.40 12.81 -16.61
C TYR A 15 -5.94 13.43 -15.32
N HIS A 16 -5.82 14.73 -15.16
CA HIS A 16 -6.42 15.47 -14.05
C HIS A 16 -7.94 15.34 -14.08
N ASN A 17 -8.59 15.58 -15.22
CA ASN A 17 -10.03 15.45 -15.35
C ASN A 17 -10.50 14.00 -15.13
N LEU A 18 -9.75 13.02 -15.62
CA LEU A 18 -10.02 11.61 -15.38
C LEU A 18 -9.97 11.31 -13.87
N LEU A 19 -8.86 11.67 -13.22
CA LEU A 19 -8.63 11.43 -11.80
C LEU A 19 -9.65 12.19 -10.92
N TYR A 20 -10.01 13.41 -11.31
CA TYR A 20 -10.99 14.20 -10.59
C TYR A 20 -12.34 13.46 -10.54
N ARG A 21 -12.83 13.03 -11.71
CA ARG A 21 -14.14 12.35 -11.85
C ARG A 21 -14.18 10.97 -11.21
N THR A 22 -13.06 10.24 -11.18
CA THR A 22 -13.03 8.86 -10.70
C THR A 22 -12.57 8.72 -9.25
N VAL A 23 -11.82 9.69 -8.72
CA VAL A 23 -11.15 9.59 -7.42
C VAL A 23 -11.44 10.80 -6.55
N ILE A 24 -11.06 12.01 -6.98
CA ILE A 24 -11.06 13.20 -6.10
C ILE A 24 -12.48 13.61 -5.70
N GLU A 25 -13.42 13.59 -6.65
CA GLU A 25 -14.83 13.93 -6.39
C GLU A 25 -15.50 12.97 -5.39
N HIS A 26 -14.94 11.77 -5.19
CA HIS A 26 -15.44 10.76 -4.27
C HIS A 26 -14.70 10.73 -2.93
N GLN A 27 -13.66 11.55 -2.74
CA GLN A 27 -12.91 11.59 -1.50
C GLN A 27 -13.75 12.21 -0.38
N ASP A 28 -13.92 11.49 0.73
CA ASP A 28 -14.68 12.00 1.86
C ASP A 28 -14.00 13.26 2.45
N PRO A 29 -14.75 14.36 2.65
CA PRO A 29 -14.17 15.62 3.08
C PRO A 29 -13.69 15.62 4.54
N VAL A 30 -14.09 14.64 5.37
CA VAL A 30 -13.72 14.56 6.78
C VAL A 30 -12.62 13.52 6.99
N SER A 31 -12.89 12.27 6.62
CA SER A 31 -11.94 11.17 6.82
C SER A 31 -10.79 11.20 5.81
N GLY A 32 -11.03 11.78 4.62
CA GLY A 32 -10.11 11.70 3.49
C GLY A 32 -10.15 10.36 2.75
N LEU A 33 -10.92 9.38 3.20
CA LEU A 33 -11.03 8.06 2.57
C LEU A 33 -11.90 8.11 1.32
N ILE A 34 -11.61 7.21 0.38
CA ILE A 34 -12.36 7.05 -0.86
C ILE A 34 -13.11 5.71 -0.78
N PRO A 35 -14.45 5.73 -0.92
CA PRO A 35 -15.23 4.52 -0.92
C PRO A 35 -15.01 3.72 -2.21
N GLY A 36 -14.97 2.40 -2.08
CA GLY A 36 -15.02 1.50 -3.22
C GLY A 36 -16.41 1.50 -3.87
N HIS A 37 -16.47 1.14 -5.14
CA HIS A 37 -17.73 1.07 -5.90
C HIS A 37 -18.68 -0.04 -5.40
N LYS A 38 -18.17 -0.98 -4.59
CA LYS A 38 -18.94 -2.07 -3.97
C LYS A 38 -19.63 -1.58 -2.68
N PHE A 39 -20.69 -2.29 -2.26
CA PHE A 39 -21.47 -1.99 -1.04
C PHE A 39 -22.00 -0.54 -0.96
N ALA A 40 -22.55 -0.05 -2.08
CA ALA A 40 -23.16 1.27 -2.17
C ALA A 40 -22.24 2.43 -1.74
N GLY A 41 -20.91 2.29 -1.91
CA GLY A 41 -19.98 3.37 -1.64
C GLY A 41 -19.75 3.65 -0.16
N LYS A 42 -19.90 2.65 0.73
CA LYS A 42 -19.70 2.84 2.18
C LYS A 42 -18.33 2.40 2.69
N HIS A 43 -17.66 1.50 1.98
CA HIS A 43 -16.43 0.87 2.48
C HIS A 43 -15.20 1.36 1.73
N ALA A 44 -14.16 1.74 2.45
CA ALA A 44 -12.86 2.11 1.94
C ALA A 44 -11.85 0.97 2.19
N TRP A 45 -11.37 0.34 1.13
CA TRP A 45 -10.30 -0.66 1.23
C TRP A 45 -8.94 0.02 1.29
N VAL A 46 -8.07 -0.46 2.17
CA VAL A 46 -6.72 0.09 2.36
C VAL A 46 -5.97 0.11 1.03
N ARG A 47 -5.89 -1.04 0.33
CA ARG A 47 -5.19 -1.19 -0.94
C ARG A 47 -5.68 -0.22 -2.01
N ASP A 48 -6.99 -0.17 -2.24
CA ASP A 48 -7.61 0.68 -3.26
C ASP A 48 -7.34 2.16 -2.97
N ASN A 49 -7.45 2.55 -1.69
CA ASN A 49 -7.14 3.91 -1.25
C ASN A 49 -5.64 4.21 -1.47
N VAL A 50 -4.72 3.32 -1.10
CA VAL A 50 -3.29 3.54 -1.33
C VAL A 50 -2.99 3.76 -2.82
N TYR A 51 -3.58 2.98 -3.73
CA TYR A 51 -3.43 3.21 -5.18
C TYR A 51 -4.04 4.54 -5.65
N CYS A 52 -5.17 4.96 -5.10
CA CYS A 52 -5.73 6.29 -5.37
C CYS A 52 -4.76 7.40 -4.89
N GLY A 53 -4.14 7.22 -3.72
CA GLY A 53 -3.13 8.12 -3.17
C GLY A 53 -1.91 8.23 -4.08
N ILE A 54 -1.40 7.10 -4.57
CA ILE A 54 -0.32 7.07 -5.57
C ILE A 54 -0.71 7.84 -6.82
N ALA A 55 -1.92 7.61 -7.36
CA ALA A 55 -2.35 8.26 -8.60
C ALA A 55 -2.40 9.79 -8.47
N MET A 56 -2.93 10.29 -7.35
CA MET A 56 -2.92 11.74 -7.02
C MET A 56 -1.50 12.28 -6.85
N TRP A 57 -0.66 11.58 -6.10
CA TRP A 57 0.72 12.00 -5.85
C TRP A 57 1.59 12.00 -7.12
N VAL A 58 1.52 10.97 -7.94
CA VAL A 58 2.31 10.90 -9.18
C VAL A 58 1.88 11.99 -10.17
N LEU A 59 0.57 12.26 -10.26
CA LEU A 59 0.08 13.36 -11.11
C LEU A 59 0.52 14.73 -10.57
N SER A 60 0.54 14.92 -9.25
CA SER A 60 1.06 16.17 -8.66
C SER A 60 2.54 16.39 -8.98
N MET A 61 3.36 15.33 -8.90
CA MET A 61 4.76 15.38 -9.30
C MET A 61 4.93 15.73 -10.78
N ALA A 62 4.08 15.17 -11.64
CA ALA A 62 4.10 15.47 -13.08
C ALA A 62 3.77 16.94 -13.34
N TYR A 63 2.76 17.50 -12.67
CA TYR A 63 2.47 18.94 -12.73
C TYR A 63 3.64 19.78 -12.20
N ARG A 64 4.23 19.47 -11.05
CA ARG A 64 5.37 20.25 -10.51
C ARG A 64 6.58 20.25 -11.44
N LYS A 65 6.87 19.13 -12.08
CA LYS A 65 7.99 19.02 -13.03
C LYS A 65 7.77 19.84 -14.31
N HIS A 66 6.52 20.09 -14.66
CA HIS A 66 6.12 20.71 -15.93
C HIS A 66 5.32 22.00 -15.76
N ALA A 67 5.30 22.57 -14.56
CA ALA A 67 4.52 23.77 -14.28
C ALA A 67 5.07 24.94 -15.09
N GLU A 68 4.26 25.42 -16.03
CA GLU A 68 4.54 26.62 -16.82
C GLU A 68 3.77 27.83 -16.27
N LEU A 69 2.68 27.58 -15.54
CA LEU A 69 1.73 28.56 -15.02
C LEU A 69 1.47 28.34 -13.53
N ASP A 70 1.05 29.41 -12.83
CA ASP A 70 0.66 29.34 -11.42
C ASP A 70 -0.50 28.35 -11.19
N ASP A 71 -1.41 28.21 -12.17
CA ASP A 71 -2.52 27.25 -12.13
C ASP A 71 -2.03 25.79 -12.04
N ASP A 72 -0.92 25.44 -12.71
CA ASP A 72 -0.36 24.08 -12.66
C ASP A 72 0.22 23.78 -11.27
N LEU A 73 0.86 24.78 -10.65
CA LEU A 73 1.35 24.68 -9.28
C LEU A 73 0.20 24.52 -8.29
N ALA A 74 -0.90 25.26 -8.48
CA ALA A 74 -2.09 25.14 -7.65
C ALA A 74 -2.71 23.73 -7.73
N ARG A 75 -2.87 23.18 -8.94
CA ARG A 75 -3.37 21.81 -9.13
C ARG A 75 -2.45 20.76 -8.52
N ALA A 76 -1.14 20.94 -8.69
CA ALA A 76 -0.17 20.04 -8.04
C ALA A 76 -0.34 20.05 -6.52
N HIS A 77 -0.44 21.23 -5.93
CA HIS A 77 -0.63 21.39 -4.49
C HIS A 77 -1.93 20.75 -4.00
N GLU A 78 -3.03 20.92 -4.73
CA GLU A 78 -4.31 20.28 -4.41
C GLU A 78 -4.20 18.75 -4.44
N LEU A 79 -3.67 18.18 -5.51
CA LEU A 79 -3.50 16.73 -5.67
C LEU A 79 -2.61 16.12 -4.58
N GLU A 80 -1.52 16.79 -4.24
CA GLU A 80 -0.62 16.40 -3.18
C GLU A 80 -1.32 16.37 -1.82
N HIS A 81 -2.05 17.43 -1.46
CA HIS A 81 -2.77 17.51 -0.19
C HIS A 81 -3.91 16.49 -0.13
N SER A 82 -4.59 16.22 -1.24
CA SER A 82 -5.60 15.16 -1.33
C SER A 82 -4.98 13.77 -1.11
N SER A 83 -3.78 13.51 -1.64
CA SER A 83 -3.03 12.28 -1.37
C SER A 83 -2.59 12.16 0.10
N VAL A 84 -2.03 13.22 0.67
CA VAL A 84 -1.63 13.26 2.10
C VAL A 84 -2.84 13.04 3.00
N LYS A 85 -3.96 13.71 2.71
CA LYS A 85 -5.21 13.56 3.47
C LYS A 85 -5.72 12.11 3.44
N LEU A 86 -5.68 11.45 2.28
CA LEU A 86 -6.06 10.05 2.13
C LEU A 86 -5.18 9.12 2.98
N MET A 87 -3.87 9.26 2.87
CA MET A 87 -2.91 8.44 3.62
C MET A 87 -3.03 8.68 5.13
N ARG A 88 -3.28 9.92 5.56
CA ARG A 88 -3.60 10.24 6.96
C ARG A 88 -4.93 9.64 7.41
N GLY A 89 -5.95 9.64 6.56
CA GLY A 89 -7.22 8.96 6.82
C GLY A 89 -7.04 7.47 7.11
N LEU A 90 -6.24 6.78 6.30
CA LEU A 90 -5.87 5.38 6.52
C LEU A 90 -5.08 5.18 7.83
N LEU A 91 -4.11 6.05 8.11
CA LEU A 91 -3.35 6.00 9.36
C LEU A 91 -4.26 6.11 10.59
N VAL A 92 -5.17 7.09 10.60
CA VAL A 92 -6.12 7.29 11.69
C VAL A 92 -7.02 6.06 11.85
N ALA A 93 -7.52 5.49 10.75
CA ALA A 93 -8.34 4.28 10.77
C ALA A 93 -7.58 3.07 11.34
N MET A 94 -6.29 2.90 10.99
CA MET A 94 -5.43 1.85 11.55
C MET A 94 -5.14 2.11 13.04
N MET A 95 -4.84 3.35 13.44
CA MET A 95 -4.55 3.72 14.84
C MET A 95 -5.73 3.48 15.78
N LYS A 96 -6.98 3.59 15.28
CA LYS A 96 -8.18 3.19 16.05
C LYS A 96 -8.17 1.71 16.44
N GLN A 97 -7.37 0.87 15.77
CA GLN A 97 -7.19 -0.54 16.06
C GLN A 97 -5.84 -0.87 16.73
N LYS A 98 -5.17 0.12 17.35
CA LYS A 98 -3.83 -0.08 17.96
C LYS A 98 -3.74 -1.25 18.95
N ASP A 99 -4.82 -1.54 19.68
CA ASP A 99 -4.82 -2.65 20.64
C ASP A 99 -4.73 -4.01 19.94
N LYS A 100 -5.29 -4.12 18.72
CA LYS A 100 -5.15 -5.30 17.86
C LYS A 100 -3.73 -5.47 17.37
N VAL A 101 -3.13 -4.39 16.84
CA VAL A 101 -1.71 -4.39 16.41
C VAL A 101 -0.80 -4.84 17.54
N LYS A 102 -1.02 -4.33 18.76
CA LYS A 102 -0.24 -4.71 19.92
C LYS A 102 -0.33 -6.21 20.23
N ARG A 103 -1.54 -6.78 20.24
CA ARG A 103 -1.76 -8.21 20.51
C ARG A 103 -1.25 -9.12 19.39
N PHE A 104 -1.40 -8.69 18.13
CA PHE A 104 -0.96 -9.49 16.99
C PHE A 104 0.54 -9.82 16.99
N LYS A 105 1.38 -8.93 17.54
CA LYS A 105 2.82 -9.18 17.70
C LYS A 105 3.13 -10.43 18.52
N GLU A 106 2.26 -10.78 19.46
CA GLU A 106 2.41 -11.97 20.29
C GLU A 106 1.60 -13.15 19.73
N THR A 107 0.37 -12.89 19.26
CA THR A 107 -0.57 -13.97 18.92
C THR A 107 -0.51 -14.42 17.47
N GLN A 108 -0.14 -13.53 16.54
CA GLN A 108 -0.21 -13.70 15.09
C GLN A 108 -1.58 -14.27 14.61
N SER A 109 -2.63 -14.00 15.39
CA SER A 109 -3.95 -14.61 15.22
C SER A 109 -4.85 -13.77 14.32
N VAL A 110 -5.79 -14.40 13.63
CA VAL A 110 -6.80 -13.67 12.83
C VAL A 110 -7.73 -12.84 13.71
N SER A 111 -7.95 -13.24 14.97
CA SER A 111 -8.74 -12.45 15.93
C SER A 111 -8.11 -11.10 16.25
N ASP A 112 -6.78 -11.02 16.21
CA ASP A 112 -6.03 -9.82 16.57
C ASP A 112 -5.48 -9.06 15.37
N CYS A 113 -5.79 -9.47 14.14
CA CYS A 113 -5.28 -8.80 12.96
C CYS A 113 -6.01 -7.46 12.71
N LEU A 114 -5.33 -6.57 11.98
CA LEU A 114 -5.96 -5.36 11.47
C LEU A 114 -7.04 -5.69 10.44
N HIS A 115 -8.09 -4.89 10.41
CA HIS A 115 -8.98 -4.84 9.25
C HIS A 115 -8.30 -4.12 8.08
N ALA A 116 -8.45 -4.68 6.88
CA ALA A 116 -7.98 -4.08 5.63
C ALA A 116 -9.06 -3.25 4.89
N LYS A 117 -10.21 -2.99 5.52
CA LYS A 117 -11.25 -2.07 5.04
C LYS A 117 -11.95 -1.35 6.20
N TYR A 118 -12.46 -0.16 5.92
CA TYR A 118 -13.06 0.75 6.89
C TYR A 118 -14.36 1.34 6.37
N ASP A 119 -15.16 1.92 7.26
CA ASP A 119 -16.23 2.84 6.87
C ASP A 119 -15.61 4.11 6.28
N ALA A 120 -16.04 4.50 5.08
CA ALA A 120 -15.41 5.59 4.33
C ALA A 120 -15.65 6.96 4.97
N ALA A 121 -16.74 7.18 5.70
CA ALA A 121 -17.04 8.47 6.33
C ALA A 121 -16.35 8.63 7.69
N THR A 122 -16.24 7.54 8.45
CA THR A 122 -15.77 7.58 9.84
C THR A 122 -14.38 6.99 10.03
N GLY A 123 -13.90 6.16 9.12
CA GLY A 123 -12.66 5.37 9.28
C GLY A 123 -12.76 4.32 10.39
N ASN A 124 -13.98 3.94 10.81
CA ASN A 124 -14.19 2.89 11.81
C ASN A 124 -14.21 1.51 11.16
N VAL A 125 -14.09 0.47 11.98
CA VAL A 125 -14.33 -0.91 11.54
C VAL A 125 -15.78 -1.04 11.08
N CYS A 126 -15.98 -1.55 9.85
CA CYS A 126 -17.29 -1.65 9.20
C CYS A 126 -17.83 -3.09 9.09
N VAL A 127 -17.05 -4.09 9.50
CA VAL A 127 -17.45 -5.51 9.51
C VAL A 127 -17.00 -6.19 10.80
N GLY A 128 -17.71 -7.22 11.22
CA GLY A 128 -17.36 -8.01 12.39
C GLY A 128 -16.10 -8.84 12.20
N ASP A 129 -15.51 -9.23 13.33
CA ASP A 129 -14.21 -9.89 13.40
C ASP A 129 -14.15 -11.27 12.72
N GLN A 130 -15.31 -11.92 12.51
CA GLN A 130 -15.45 -13.25 11.92
C GLN A 130 -16.14 -13.23 10.56
N GLU A 131 -16.45 -12.06 10.02
CA GLU A 131 -17.37 -11.91 8.88
C GLU A 131 -16.65 -11.77 7.53
N TRP A 132 -15.32 -11.58 7.53
CA TRP A 132 -14.57 -11.27 6.31
C TRP A 132 -13.09 -11.67 6.40
N GLY A 133 -12.49 -12.01 5.24
CA GLY A 133 -11.08 -12.41 5.08
C GLY A 133 -10.10 -11.27 5.34
N ARG A 134 -9.96 -10.91 6.62
CA ARG A 134 -9.41 -9.63 7.06
C ARG A 134 -7.90 -9.55 7.26
N LEU A 135 -7.24 -10.68 7.50
CA LEU A 135 -5.78 -10.73 7.60
C LEU A 135 -5.20 -10.60 6.19
N GLN A 136 -4.85 -9.38 5.81
CA GLN A 136 -4.24 -9.02 4.53
C GLN A 136 -2.95 -8.28 4.84
N ILE A 137 -1.83 -9.03 4.84
CA ILE A 137 -0.52 -8.48 5.16
C ILE A 137 -0.09 -7.52 4.06
N ASP A 138 -0.30 -7.92 2.81
CA ASP A 138 -0.07 -7.11 1.62
C ASP A 138 -0.67 -5.70 1.68
N ALA A 139 -1.92 -5.55 2.17
CA ALA A 139 -2.57 -4.25 2.25
C ALA A 139 -1.87 -3.31 3.25
N THR A 140 -1.45 -3.85 4.40
CA THR A 140 -0.72 -3.08 5.43
C THR A 140 0.70 -2.75 4.95
N SER A 141 1.37 -3.72 4.34
CA SER A 141 2.70 -3.54 3.76
C SER A 141 2.70 -2.53 2.61
N LEU A 142 1.67 -2.53 1.75
CA LEU A 142 1.54 -1.55 0.66
C LEU A 142 1.38 -0.13 1.20
N PHE A 143 0.57 0.06 2.25
CA PHE A 143 0.45 1.35 2.94
C PHE A 143 1.81 1.83 3.46
N LEU A 144 2.58 0.96 4.11
CA LEU A 144 3.89 1.27 4.66
C LEU A 144 4.92 1.60 3.58
N LEU A 145 4.96 0.82 2.49
CA LEU A 145 5.83 1.08 1.34
C LEU A 145 5.55 2.46 0.72
N VAL A 146 4.28 2.79 0.50
CA VAL A 146 3.90 4.08 -0.09
C VAL A 146 4.13 5.24 0.88
N LEU A 147 3.90 5.03 2.17
CA LEU A 147 4.26 6.00 3.21
C LEU A 147 5.77 6.33 3.16
N ALA A 148 6.61 5.31 3.05
CA ALA A 148 8.05 5.49 2.94
C ALA A 148 8.44 6.30 1.70
N GLN A 149 7.87 5.96 0.54
CA GLN A 149 8.12 6.67 -0.73
C GLN A 149 7.64 8.12 -0.69
N LEU A 150 6.45 8.39 -0.13
CA LEU A 150 5.92 9.74 0.07
C LEU A 150 6.85 10.57 0.97
N THR A 151 7.28 9.99 2.09
CA THR A 151 8.19 10.64 3.04
C THR A 151 9.54 10.96 2.39
N ALA A 152 10.12 10.00 1.67
CA ALA A 152 11.37 10.20 0.92
C ALA A 152 11.24 11.29 -0.17
N ALA A 153 10.04 11.45 -0.74
CA ALA A 153 9.71 12.53 -1.68
C ALA A 153 9.38 13.87 -1.02
N GLY A 154 9.57 13.99 0.30
CA GLY A 154 9.36 15.22 1.07
C GLY A 154 7.91 15.47 1.49
N GLN A 155 7.02 14.49 1.33
CA GLN A 155 5.63 14.59 1.80
C GLN A 155 5.54 14.32 3.29
N GLN A 156 4.99 15.26 4.04
CA GLN A 156 4.76 15.06 5.46
C GLN A 156 3.41 14.39 5.69
N VAL A 157 3.42 13.07 5.87
CA VAL A 157 2.21 12.30 6.25
C VAL A 157 2.14 12.10 7.77
N ILE A 158 3.28 11.95 8.44
CA ILE A 158 3.38 11.71 9.90
C ILE A 158 3.68 13.03 10.63
N PHE A 159 2.92 13.33 11.68
CA PHE A 159 2.92 14.64 12.35
C PHE A 159 3.41 14.62 13.79
N ASN A 160 3.33 13.49 14.49
CA ASN A 160 3.72 13.41 15.90
C ASN A 160 4.37 12.07 16.24
N VAL A 161 4.99 12.01 17.42
CA VAL A 161 5.77 10.85 17.87
C VAL A 161 4.88 9.63 18.17
N ASP A 162 3.61 9.83 18.53
CA ASP A 162 2.67 8.72 18.73
C ASP A 162 2.36 8.02 17.39
N GLU A 163 2.21 8.79 16.31
CA GLU A 163 2.07 8.28 14.95
C GLU A 163 3.34 7.52 14.52
N VAL A 164 4.54 8.04 14.81
CA VAL A 164 5.83 7.32 14.57
C VAL A 164 5.84 5.98 15.31
N ALA A 165 5.54 5.98 16.61
CA ALA A 165 5.52 4.77 17.42
C ALA A 165 4.48 3.76 16.90
N PHE A 166 3.36 4.24 16.35
CA PHE A 166 2.40 3.37 15.69
C PHE A 166 2.95 2.75 14.40
N ILE A 167 3.63 3.53 13.55
CA ILE A 167 4.30 2.98 12.35
C ILE A 167 5.34 1.94 12.72
N GLN A 168 6.15 2.18 13.77
CA GLN A 168 7.10 1.18 14.26
C GLN A 168 6.38 -0.11 14.72
N ASN A 169 5.19 0.00 15.33
CA ASN A 169 4.39 -1.18 15.66
C ASN A 169 3.83 -1.90 14.42
N LEU A 170 3.52 -1.17 13.34
CA LEU A 170 3.15 -1.79 12.06
C LEU A 170 4.33 -2.50 11.40
N VAL A 171 5.56 -2.03 11.57
CA VAL A 171 6.77 -2.76 11.14
C VAL A 171 6.85 -4.12 11.83
N PHE A 172 6.73 -4.15 13.17
CA PHE A 172 6.69 -5.41 13.93
C PHE A 172 5.48 -6.30 13.54
N TYR A 173 4.40 -5.71 13.06
CA TYR A 173 3.24 -6.45 12.57
C TYR A 173 3.53 -7.19 11.25
N ILE A 174 4.35 -6.64 10.36
CA ILE A 174 4.67 -7.23 9.05
C ILE A 174 6.01 -7.98 9.01
N GLU A 175 6.89 -7.85 10.01
CA GLU A 175 8.23 -8.45 10.00
C GLU A 175 8.20 -9.99 9.86
N ASN A 176 7.18 -10.62 10.43
CA ASN A 176 6.98 -12.07 10.37
C ASN A 176 6.14 -12.51 9.15
N ALA A 177 5.99 -11.67 8.13
CA ALA A 177 5.21 -11.99 6.93
C ALA A 177 5.66 -13.30 6.25
N TYR A 178 6.94 -13.66 6.38
CA TYR A 178 7.51 -14.88 5.80
C TYR A 178 7.03 -16.19 6.45
N CYS A 179 6.26 -16.13 7.56
CA CYS A 179 5.71 -17.33 8.22
C CYS A 179 4.22 -17.20 8.60
N ILE A 180 3.54 -16.12 8.21
CA ILE A 180 2.13 -15.88 8.53
C ILE A 180 1.26 -16.12 7.29
N PRO A 181 0.40 -17.16 7.29
CA PRO A 181 -0.62 -17.33 6.25
C PRO A 181 -1.71 -16.26 6.34
N ASP A 182 -2.11 -15.73 5.19
CA ASP A 182 -3.07 -14.64 5.08
C ASP A 182 -4.11 -14.89 3.97
N PHE A 183 -5.02 -13.93 3.74
CA PHE A 183 -6.04 -14.04 2.72
C PHE A 183 -5.57 -13.54 1.33
N GLY A 184 -4.40 -12.90 1.28
CA GLY A 184 -3.78 -12.35 0.07
C GLY A 184 -4.59 -11.27 -0.62
N VAL A 185 -4.10 -10.87 -1.80
CA VAL A 185 -4.63 -9.76 -2.61
C VAL A 185 -6.11 -9.88 -2.94
N TRP A 186 -6.58 -11.11 -3.11
CA TRP A 186 -7.95 -11.42 -3.53
C TRP A 186 -8.90 -11.70 -2.38
N GLU A 187 -8.46 -11.57 -1.12
CA GLU A 187 -9.29 -11.77 0.08
C GLU A 187 -9.84 -13.20 0.25
N ARG A 188 -9.18 -14.20 -0.35
CA ARG A 188 -9.67 -15.59 -0.41
C ARG A 188 -8.86 -16.59 0.41
N GLY A 189 -7.58 -16.31 0.64
CA GLY A 189 -6.65 -17.31 1.16
C GLY A 189 -6.39 -18.36 0.10
N GLU A 190 -6.88 -19.57 0.27
CA GLU A 190 -6.77 -20.64 -0.73
C GLU A 190 -7.59 -20.40 -2.02
N LYS A 191 -7.27 -21.17 -3.06
CA LYS A 191 -7.93 -21.11 -4.37
C LYS A 191 -9.43 -21.42 -4.31
N VAL A 192 -9.86 -22.37 -3.46
CA VAL A 192 -11.27 -22.81 -3.33
C VAL A 192 -12.10 -21.85 -2.45
N ASN A 193 -11.44 -20.95 -1.71
CA ASN A 193 -12.04 -19.93 -0.88
C ASN A 193 -12.97 -20.48 0.24
N GLN A 194 -12.52 -21.50 0.98
CA GLN A 194 -13.26 -22.04 2.14
C GLN A 194 -12.92 -21.32 3.46
N GLY A 195 -12.28 -20.15 3.39
CA GLY A 195 -11.83 -19.40 4.56
C GLY A 195 -10.50 -19.88 5.14
N ILE A 196 -9.81 -20.78 4.44
CA ILE A 196 -8.47 -21.27 4.82
C ILE A 196 -7.43 -20.28 4.29
N ARG A 197 -6.57 -19.82 5.19
CA ARG A 197 -5.46 -18.91 4.87
C ARG A 197 -4.32 -19.69 4.26
N GLU A 198 -3.63 -19.06 3.32
CA GLU A 198 -2.45 -19.63 2.69
C GLU A 198 -1.30 -18.66 2.75
N PHE A 199 -0.12 -19.22 2.57
CA PHE A 199 1.08 -18.44 2.44
C PHE A 199 1.17 -17.87 1.01
N ASN A 200 1.01 -16.55 0.87
CA ASN A 200 0.91 -15.86 -0.42
C ASN A 200 2.21 -15.09 -0.72
N ALA A 201 2.88 -15.44 -1.82
CA ALA A 201 4.14 -14.82 -2.25
C ALA A 201 3.98 -13.30 -2.50
N SER A 202 2.83 -12.88 -3.04
CA SER A 202 2.50 -11.45 -3.21
C SER A 202 2.57 -10.64 -1.91
N SER A 203 2.15 -11.24 -0.80
CA SER A 203 2.13 -10.59 0.52
C SER A 203 3.53 -10.50 1.12
N VAL A 204 4.31 -11.58 1.01
CA VAL A 204 5.72 -11.60 1.44
C VAL A 204 6.55 -10.61 0.64
N GLY A 205 6.35 -10.53 -0.68
CA GLY A 205 7.05 -9.59 -1.56
C GLY A 205 6.77 -8.14 -1.19
N THR A 206 5.50 -7.82 -0.96
CA THR A 206 5.10 -6.47 -0.54
C THR A 206 5.65 -6.13 0.85
N ALA A 207 5.66 -7.09 1.79
CA ALA A 207 6.24 -6.90 3.12
C ALA A 207 7.75 -6.66 3.05
N LYS A 208 8.49 -7.47 2.28
CA LYS A 208 9.93 -7.28 2.05
C LYS A 208 10.23 -5.86 1.56
N ALA A 209 9.57 -5.44 0.48
CA ALA A 209 9.79 -4.12 -0.10
C ALA A 209 9.46 -2.98 0.89
N ALA A 210 8.41 -3.13 1.70
CA ALA A 210 8.04 -2.16 2.73
C ALA A 210 9.09 -2.07 3.83
N LEU A 211 9.61 -3.22 4.31
CA LEU A 211 10.67 -3.29 5.32
C LEU A 211 11.96 -2.64 4.82
N GLU A 212 12.38 -2.94 3.58
CA GLU A 212 13.55 -2.33 2.96
C GLU A 212 13.39 -0.81 2.81
N ALA A 213 12.22 -0.35 2.35
CA ALA A 213 11.96 1.08 2.17
C ALA A 213 11.87 1.88 3.48
N LEU A 214 11.49 1.24 4.58
CA LEU A 214 11.39 1.87 5.90
C LEU A 214 12.68 1.82 6.72
N SER A 215 13.62 0.95 6.37
CA SER A 215 14.87 0.80 7.11
C SER A 215 15.62 2.13 7.20
N GLU A 216 15.83 2.61 8.43
CA GLU A 216 16.52 3.87 8.75
C GLU A 216 15.83 5.13 8.19
N LEU A 217 14.56 5.04 7.79
CA LEU A 217 13.81 6.18 7.29
C LEU A 217 13.35 7.08 8.44
N ASP A 218 13.64 8.37 8.34
CA ASP A 218 13.07 9.40 9.23
C ASP A 218 11.69 9.83 8.74
N LEU A 219 10.65 9.51 9.51
CA LEU A 219 9.26 9.82 9.16
C LEU A 219 8.92 11.32 9.18
N PHE A 220 9.75 12.16 9.80
CA PHE A 220 9.64 13.62 9.70
C PHE A 220 10.52 14.22 8.59
N GLY A 221 11.16 13.37 7.78
CA GLY A 221 12.07 13.77 6.71
C GLY A 221 13.25 14.58 7.25
N CYS A 222 13.60 15.68 6.57
CA CYS A 222 14.74 16.51 6.95
C CYS A 222 14.57 17.27 8.28
N ARG A 223 13.38 17.23 8.89
CA ARG A 223 13.07 17.95 10.14
C ARG A 223 13.08 17.03 11.37
N GLY A 224 13.33 15.74 11.17
CA GLY A 224 13.27 14.76 12.24
C GLY A 224 14.56 14.62 13.03
N GLY A 225 14.61 13.55 13.81
CA GLY A 225 15.73 13.18 14.65
C GLY A 225 15.62 11.71 15.07
N PRO A 226 16.47 11.24 16.01
CA PRO A 226 16.54 9.82 16.36
C PRO A 226 15.20 9.20 16.79
N VAL A 227 14.27 10.00 17.30
CA VAL A 227 12.95 9.55 17.76
C VAL A 227 11.95 9.31 16.63
N SER A 228 12.21 9.80 15.41
CA SER A 228 11.35 9.65 14.23
C SER A 228 11.89 8.65 13.20
N VAL A 229 13.05 8.04 13.49
CA VAL A 229 13.67 7.01 12.65
C VAL A 229 13.00 5.66 12.91
N ILE A 230 12.66 4.96 11.82
CA ILE A 230 12.12 3.60 11.87
C ILE A 230 13.25 2.59 11.79
N HIS A 231 13.15 1.56 12.64
CA HIS A 231 14.13 0.49 12.73
C HIS A 231 13.52 -0.83 12.24
N VAL A 232 14.29 -1.51 11.38
CA VAL A 232 13.94 -2.80 10.79
C VAL A 232 15.10 -3.76 11.04
N LEU A 233 14.79 -5.01 11.39
CA LEU A 233 15.79 -6.06 11.55
C LEU A 233 16.13 -6.65 10.17
N SER A 234 17.41 -6.57 9.78
CA SER A 234 17.88 -7.05 8.46
C SER A 234 17.62 -8.55 8.25
N ASP A 235 17.73 -9.35 9.31
CA ASP A 235 17.46 -10.79 9.25
C ASP A 235 16.05 -11.11 8.73
N GLU A 236 15.05 -10.28 9.04
CA GLU A 236 13.66 -10.50 8.60
C GLU A 236 13.48 -10.23 7.11
N THR A 237 14.19 -9.25 6.56
CA THR A 237 14.22 -9.00 5.11
C THR A 237 14.90 -10.13 4.36
N GLU A 238 15.99 -10.70 4.89
CA GLU A 238 16.69 -11.84 4.29
C GLU A 238 15.84 -13.11 4.30
N LYS A 239 15.10 -13.37 5.39
CA LYS A 239 14.14 -14.50 5.45
C LYS A 239 13.03 -14.34 4.42
N CYS A 240 12.48 -13.14 4.26
CA CYS A 240 11.48 -12.87 3.22
C CYS A 240 12.05 -13.14 1.82
N ASP A 241 13.28 -12.69 1.54
CA ASP A 241 13.95 -12.92 0.26
C ASP A 241 14.20 -14.42 -0.01
N ALA A 242 14.70 -15.16 0.97
CA ALA A 242 14.93 -16.60 0.87
C ALA A 242 13.64 -17.36 0.55
N VAL A 243 12.54 -17.00 1.22
CA VAL A 243 11.23 -17.59 0.99
C VAL A 243 10.71 -17.25 -0.41
N LEU A 244 10.82 -16.00 -0.87
CA LEU A 244 10.38 -15.60 -2.20
C LEU A 244 11.15 -16.34 -3.32
N ARG A 245 12.47 -16.50 -3.17
CA ARG A 245 13.30 -17.28 -4.10
C ARG A 245 12.88 -18.74 -4.18
N SER A 246 12.37 -19.30 -3.09
CA SER A 246 11.90 -20.69 -3.04
C SER A 246 10.49 -20.87 -3.62
N MET A 247 9.64 -19.85 -3.52
CA MET A 247 8.23 -19.93 -3.93
C MET A 247 8.01 -19.55 -5.39
N LEU A 248 8.67 -18.48 -5.86
CA LEU A 248 8.43 -17.97 -7.20
C LEU A 248 8.81 -19.02 -8.26
N SER A 249 8.00 -19.24 -9.29
CA SER A 249 6.89 -18.42 -9.82
C SER A 249 5.48 -18.74 -9.28
N ARG A 250 5.36 -19.45 -8.16
CA ARG A 250 4.08 -19.82 -7.55
C ARG A 250 3.58 -18.75 -6.57
N GLU A 251 2.27 -18.51 -6.55
CA GLU A 251 1.66 -17.56 -5.61
C GLU A 251 1.43 -18.20 -4.23
N SER A 252 0.84 -19.38 -4.17
CA SER A 252 0.57 -20.08 -2.91
C SER A 252 0.49 -21.59 -3.14
N TYR A 253 0.29 -22.38 -2.08
CA TYR A 253 0.21 -23.84 -2.19
C TYR A 253 -0.84 -24.30 -3.22
N SER A 254 -2.06 -23.74 -3.16
CA SER A 254 -3.14 -24.09 -4.10
C SER A 254 -3.20 -23.22 -5.36
N LYS A 255 -2.50 -22.07 -5.40
CA LYS A 255 -2.45 -21.15 -6.55
C LYS A 255 -1.11 -21.25 -7.28
N GLU A 256 -1.11 -22.05 -8.34
CA GLU A 256 0.10 -22.29 -9.14
C GLU A 256 0.69 -21.03 -9.80
N ALA A 257 -0.15 -20.09 -10.21
CA ALA A 257 0.24 -18.79 -10.76
C ALA A 257 -0.90 -17.79 -10.54
N ASP A 258 -0.55 -16.53 -10.33
CA ASP A 258 -1.51 -15.45 -10.09
C ASP A 258 -0.96 -14.12 -10.60
N ALA A 259 -1.84 -13.21 -11.04
CA ALA A 259 -1.45 -11.90 -11.54
C ALA A 259 -0.87 -10.98 -10.45
N SER A 260 -1.17 -11.23 -9.18
CA SER A 260 -0.60 -10.51 -8.03
C SER A 260 0.93 -10.62 -7.95
N LEU A 261 1.52 -11.68 -8.51
CA LEU A 261 2.97 -11.83 -8.62
C LEU A 261 3.64 -10.73 -9.46
N LEU A 262 2.90 -10.07 -10.38
CA LEU A 262 3.41 -8.92 -11.12
C LEU A 262 3.80 -7.76 -10.20
N ALA A 263 3.11 -7.61 -9.07
CA ALA A 263 3.44 -6.61 -8.08
C ALA A 263 4.79 -6.91 -7.40
N VAL A 264 5.14 -8.20 -7.23
CA VAL A 264 6.40 -8.66 -6.63
C VAL A 264 7.58 -8.38 -7.57
N ILE A 265 7.45 -8.73 -8.84
CA ILE A 265 8.52 -8.59 -9.85
C ILE A 265 8.54 -7.22 -10.54
N GLY A 266 7.72 -6.28 -10.07
CA GLY A 266 7.44 -5.02 -10.75
C GLY A 266 6.79 -3.99 -9.83
N PHE A 267 6.11 -3.02 -10.42
CA PHE A 267 5.42 -1.98 -9.65
C PHE A 267 4.23 -2.57 -8.86
N PRO A 268 4.04 -2.21 -7.58
CA PRO A 268 4.77 -1.19 -6.82
C PRO A 268 5.98 -1.68 -6.01
N THR A 269 6.22 -2.98 -5.87
CA THR A 269 7.12 -3.50 -4.83
C THR A 269 8.56 -3.68 -5.29
N PHE A 270 8.79 -4.20 -6.50
CA PHE A 270 10.10 -4.57 -7.02
C PHE A 270 10.93 -5.41 -6.02
N ALA A 271 10.30 -6.37 -5.36
CA ALA A 271 10.87 -7.10 -4.23
C ALA A 271 11.95 -8.13 -4.60
N ILE A 272 12.26 -8.33 -5.88
CA ILE A 272 13.23 -9.33 -6.36
C ILE A 272 14.18 -8.67 -7.35
N ASP A 273 15.48 -8.92 -7.18
CA ASP A 273 16.53 -8.36 -8.03
C ASP A 273 17.04 -9.35 -9.09
N ASP A 274 16.81 -10.66 -8.91
CA ASP A 274 17.27 -11.71 -9.83
C ASP A 274 16.54 -11.62 -11.19
N PRO A 275 17.22 -11.22 -12.28
CA PRO A 275 16.61 -11.06 -13.59
C PRO A 275 16.02 -12.35 -14.16
N ASP A 276 16.65 -13.50 -13.87
CA ASP A 276 16.19 -14.79 -14.38
C ASP A 276 14.92 -15.25 -13.66
N LEU A 277 14.83 -15.01 -12.34
CA LEU A 277 13.62 -15.28 -11.57
C LEU A 277 12.47 -14.35 -11.98
N ILE A 278 12.75 -13.06 -12.20
CA ILE A 278 11.79 -12.09 -12.74
C ILE A 278 11.26 -12.54 -14.09
N HIS A 279 12.16 -12.92 -15.01
CA HIS A 279 11.78 -13.35 -16.35
C HIS A 279 10.93 -14.62 -16.31
N ARG A 280 11.37 -15.66 -15.58
CA ARG A 280 10.62 -16.92 -15.42
C ARG A 280 9.24 -16.69 -14.83
N THR A 281 9.14 -15.84 -13.80
CA THR A 281 7.85 -15.51 -13.17
C THR A 281 6.94 -14.79 -14.15
N ARG A 282 7.46 -13.79 -14.87
CA ARG A 282 6.69 -13.08 -15.90
C ARG A 282 6.16 -14.02 -16.99
N VAL A 283 7.02 -14.91 -17.51
CA VAL A 283 6.62 -15.89 -18.53
C VAL A 283 5.55 -16.84 -17.99
N THR A 284 5.72 -17.38 -16.77
CA THR A 284 4.75 -18.27 -16.14
C THR A 284 3.36 -17.61 -16.03
N ILE A 285 3.33 -16.33 -15.64
CA ILE A 285 2.08 -15.56 -15.53
C ILE A 285 1.40 -15.44 -16.91
N PHE A 286 2.15 -15.06 -17.95
CA PHE A 286 1.59 -14.93 -19.30
C PHE A 286 1.11 -16.27 -19.86
N GLU A 287 1.89 -17.34 -19.73
CA GLU A 287 1.53 -18.65 -20.28
C GLU A 287 0.31 -19.27 -19.60
N LYS A 288 0.06 -18.98 -18.31
CA LYS A 288 -1.04 -19.59 -17.56
C LYS A 288 -2.31 -18.75 -17.51
N LEU A 289 -2.22 -17.43 -17.65
CA LEU A 289 -3.34 -16.51 -17.45
C LEU A 289 -3.81 -15.77 -18.71
N GLN A 290 -3.05 -15.83 -19.81
CA GLN A 290 -3.42 -15.26 -21.11
C GLN A 290 -3.89 -16.36 -22.07
#